data_AF-A0A9X3X1Z1-F1
#
_entry.id   AF-A0A9X3X1Z1-F1
#
_cell.length_a   1.000
_cell.length_b   1.000
_cell.length_c   1.000
_cell.angle_alpha   90.00
_cell.angle_beta   90.00
_cell.angle_gamma   90.00
#
_symmetry.space_group_name_H-M   'P 1'
#
loop_
_entity.id
_entity.type
_entity.pdbx_description
1 polymer ?
#
loop_
_entity_poly.entity_id
_entity_poly.type
_entity_poly.pdbx_seq_one_letter_code
_entity_poly.pdbx_strand_id
1 'polypeptide(L)'
;MTTEDERIEQIFQEFAKVSGALLVKSLKRTRSFAEAVEDYCRLEAEFVARMGDSEFGVLEIKRRIAEDIIRLTESKRPPFQTCRDAWNARVLLGFTDIDLECRMTWYYANCCAYDENPEEGLAVLLPLIAELQRGLEEARATQSSTEFYEYHLESLRKLRDELLAQRRGEQIPGKRTRRIDEARRSTPEED
;
A
#
# COMPACT_ATOMS: atom_id res chain seq x y z
N MET A 1 -8.64 -31.33 10.34
CA MET A 1 -7.84 -30.18 10.77
C MET A 1 -6.95 -30.69 11.88
N THR A 2 -5.63 -30.55 11.74
CA THR A 2 -4.69 -31.03 12.76
C THR A 2 -4.57 -30.02 13.89
N THR A 3 -4.06 -30.45 15.05
CA THR A 3 -3.77 -29.55 16.18
C THR A 3 -2.76 -28.45 15.82
N GLU A 4 -1.94 -28.67 14.81
CA GLU A 4 -0.99 -27.67 14.28
C GLU A 4 -1.70 -26.63 13.40
N ASP A 5 -2.63 -27.06 12.53
CA ASP A 5 -3.44 -26.14 11.72
C ASP A 5 -4.27 -25.21 12.62
N GLU A 6 -4.87 -25.77 13.68
CA GLU A 6 -5.63 -25.00 14.67
C GLU A 6 -4.76 -23.98 15.41
N ARG A 7 -3.51 -24.35 15.74
CA ARG A 7 -2.53 -23.45 16.36
C ARG A 7 -2.17 -22.31 15.42
N ILE A 8 -1.87 -22.60 14.15
CA ILE A 8 -1.49 -21.58 13.15
C ILE A 8 -2.64 -20.61 12.93
N GLU A 9 -3.87 -21.11 12.79
CA GLU A 9 -5.06 -20.28 12.64
C GLU A 9 -5.27 -19.37 13.87
N GLN A 10 -5.11 -19.90 15.08
CA GLN A 10 -5.21 -19.11 16.29
C GLN A 10 -4.16 -17.98 16.34
N ILE A 11 -2.91 -18.28 15.95
CA ILE A 11 -1.86 -17.26 15.86
C ILE A 11 -2.23 -16.18 14.84
N PHE A 12 -2.79 -16.56 13.68
CA PHE A 12 -3.24 -15.59 12.68
C PHE A 12 -4.39 -14.70 13.16
N GLN A 13 -5.36 -15.26 13.88
CA GLN A 13 -6.47 -14.48 14.44
C GLN A 13 -5.97 -13.46 15.48
N GLU A 14 -5.06 -13.87 16.35
CA GLU A 14 -4.42 -12.96 17.30
C GLU A 14 -3.59 -11.88 16.58
N PHE A 15 -2.81 -12.27 15.58
CA PHE A 15 -2.04 -11.35 14.76
C PHE A 15 -2.94 -10.30 14.10
N ALA A 16 -4.02 -10.73 13.44
CA ALA A 16 -4.94 -9.84 12.75
C ALA A 16 -5.57 -8.82 13.71
N LYS A 17 -5.94 -9.25 14.92
CA LYS A 17 -6.49 -8.37 15.96
C LYS A 17 -5.46 -7.34 16.42
N VAL A 18 -4.24 -7.76 16.72
CA VAL A 18 -3.18 -6.86 17.23
C VAL A 18 -2.70 -5.92 16.13
N SER A 19 -2.47 -6.42 14.91
CA SER A 19 -2.08 -5.61 13.75
C SER A 19 -3.12 -4.55 13.42
N GLY A 20 -4.42 -4.93 13.42
CA GLY A 20 -5.51 -3.97 13.20
C GLY A 20 -5.56 -2.87 14.27
N ALA A 21 -5.38 -3.22 15.55
CA ALA A 21 -5.32 -2.24 16.63
C ALA A 21 -4.08 -1.34 16.51
N LEU A 22 -2.94 -1.90 16.10
CA LEU A 22 -1.72 -1.16 15.87
C LEU A 22 -1.88 -0.18 14.70
N LEU A 23 -2.51 -0.59 13.60
CA LEU A 23 -2.79 0.30 12.47
C LEU A 23 -3.60 1.52 12.90
N VAL A 24 -4.68 1.31 13.64
CA VAL A 24 -5.52 2.40 14.18
C VAL A 24 -4.70 3.35 15.07
N LYS A 25 -3.84 2.79 15.93
CA LYS A 25 -2.93 3.59 16.77
C LYS A 25 -1.94 4.38 15.92
N SER A 26 -1.36 3.76 14.90
CA SER A 26 -0.36 4.35 14.01
C SER A 26 -0.94 5.47 13.17
N LEU A 27 -2.21 5.41 12.78
CA LEU A 27 -2.90 6.47 12.02
C LEU A 27 -3.09 7.78 12.82
N LYS A 28 -2.95 7.77 14.15
CA LYS A 28 -3.05 8.99 14.97
C LYS A 28 -2.04 10.04 14.54
N ARG A 29 -2.45 11.30 14.39
CA ARG A 29 -1.59 12.41 13.91
C ARG A 29 -0.32 12.63 14.75
N THR A 30 -0.37 12.32 16.04
CA THR A 30 0.76 12.46 16.97
C THR A 30 1.86 11.42 16.76
N ARG A 31 1.60 10.36 16.00
CA ARG A 31 2.56 9.30 15.70
C ARG A 31 3.25 9.57 14.38
N SER A 32 4.57 9.48 14.39
CA SER A 32 5.40 9.52 13.19
C SER A 32 5.34 8.20 12.41
N PHE A 33 5.79 8.23 11.16
CA PHE A 33 5.96 7.01 10.35
C PHE A 33 7.01 6.06 10.95
N ALA A 34 8.14 6.61 11.41
CA ALA A 34 9.24 5.82 11.96
C ALA A 34 8.83 5.05 13.22
N GLU A 35 8.11 5.69 14.14
CA GLU A 35 7.57 5.01 15.33
C GLU A 35 6.59 3.88 14.97
N ALA A 36 5.78 4.07 13.92
CA ALA A 36 4.85 3.05 13.46
C ALA A 36 5.59 1.85 12.86
N VAL A 37 6.61 2.08 12.02
CA VAL A 37 7.45 1.02 11.47
C VAL A 37 8.16 0.24 12.58
N GLU A 38 8.69 0.92 13.60
CA GLU A 38 9.33 0.26 14.73
C GLU A 38 8.35 -0.65 15.51
N ASP A 39 7.12 -0.18 15.76
CA ASP A 39 6.08 -1.02 16.37
C ASP A 39 5.78 -2.25 15.50
N TYR A 40 5.69 -2.08 14.18
CA TYR A 40 5.44 -3.17 13.24
C TYR A 40 6.60 -4.16 13.15
N CYS A 41 7.86 -3.72 13.18
CA CYS A 41 9.01 -4.61 13.23
C CYS A 41 9.04 -5.44 14.51
N ARG A 42 8.66 -4.86 15.66
CA ARG A 42 8.49 -5.61 16.91
C ARG A 42 7.39 -6.66 16.79
N LEU A 43 6.24 -6.29 16.22
CA LEU A 43 5.12 -7.20 16.01
C LEU A 43 5.49 -8.35 15.08
N GLU A 44 6.20 -8.05 13.98
CA GLU A 44 6.71 -9.06 13.06
C GLU A 44 7.61 -10.06 13.79
N ALA A 45 8.60 -9.58 14.54
CA ALA A 45 9.53 -10.45 15.25
C ALA A 45 8.82 -11.38 16.25
N GLU A 46 7.84 -10.86 17.00
CA GLU A 46 7.02 -11.66 17.92
C GLU A 46 6.27 -12.78 17.18
N PHE A 47 5.50 -12.42 16.15
CA PHE A 47 4.61 -13.38 15.49
C PHE A 47 5.35 -14.36 14.58
N VAL A 48 6.47 -13.93 13.97
CA VAL A 48 7.37 -14.84 13.25
C VAL A 48 7.94 -15.89 14.20
N ALA A 49 8.39 -15.50 15.39
CA ALA A 49 8.88 -16.46 16.38
C ALA A 49 7.79 -17.45 16.82
N ARG A 50 6.54 -17.00 16.95
CA ARG A 50 5.39 -17.85 17.32
C ARG A 50 4.99 -18.85 16.23
N MET A 51 5.18 -18.50 14.96
CA MET A 51 4.89 -19.41 13.84
C MET A 51 5.83 -20.62 13.80
N GLY A 52 7.01 -20.53 14.41
CA GLY A 52 8.00 -21.60 14.40
C GLY A 52 8.43 -21.93 12.97
N ASP A 53 8.37 -23.21 12.61
CA ASP A 53 8.84 -23.71 11.30
C ASP A 53 7.81 -23.56 10.17
N SER A 54 6.67 -22.89 10.42
CA SER A 54 5.68 -22.65 9.37
C SER A 54 6.17 -21.60 8.38
N GLU A 55 6.80 -22.02 7.28
CA GLU A 55 7.26 -21.11 6.22
C GLU A 55 6.14 -20.22 5.67
N PHE A 56 4.97 -20.81 5.44
CA PHE A 56 3.77 -20.08 5.01
C PHE A 56 3.34 -19.05 6.06
N GLY A 57 3.27 -19.46 7.33
CA GLY A 57 2.89 -18.59 8.45
C GLY A 57 3.80 -17.37 8.57
N VAL A 58 5.11 -17.59 8.51
CA VAL A 58 6.14 -16.55 8.56
C VAL A 58 6.02 -15.60 7.37
N LEU A 59 5.86 -16.13 6.15
CA LEU A 59 5.74 -15.31 4.94
C LEU A 59 4.47 -14.44 4.97
N GLU A 60 3.35 -14.99 5.40
CA GLU A 60 2.07 -14.27 5.45
C GLU A 60 2.08 -13.15 6.49
N ILE A 61 2.71 -13.34 7.66
CA ILE A 61 2.91 -12.26 8.64
C ILE A 61 3.69 -11.11 8.00
N LYS A 62 4.82 -11.42 7.34
CA LYS A 62 5.66 -10.41 6.69
C LYS A 62 4.90 -9.64 5.61
N ARG A 63 4.08 -10.32 4.81
CA ARG A 63 3.22 -9.67 3.81
C ARG A 63 2.26 -8.67 4.44
N ARG A 64 1.51 -9.08 5.48
CA ARG A 64 0.54 -8.22 6.15
C ARG A 64 1.19 -7.02 6.84
N ILE A 65 2.37 -7.21 7.46
CA ILE A 65 3.17 -6.11 8.02
C ILE A 65 3.58 -5.13 6.92
N ALA A 66 4.10 -5.63 5.79
CA ALA A 66 4.50 -4.77 4.67
C ALA A 66 3.32 -4.00 4.06
N GLU A 67 2.13 -4.61 4.00
CA GLU A 67 0.89 -3.96 3.56
C GLU A 67 0.49 -2.81 4.46
N ASP A 68 0.51 -3.02 5.78
CA ASP A 68 0.20 -1.99 6.76
C ASP A 68 1.21 -0.83 6.69
N ILE A 69 2.50 -1.12 6.51
CA ILE A 69 3.55 -0.11 6.34
C ILE A 69 3.33 0.72 5.06
N ILE A 70 3.02 0.09 3.93
CA ILE A 70 2.71 0.80 2.68
C ILE A 70 1.48 1.69 2.85
N ARG A 71 0.41 1.17 3.47
CA ARG A 71 -0.81 1.93 3.72
C ARG A 71 -0.53 3.19 4.56
N LEU A 72 0.39 3.11 5.51
CA LEU A 72 0.78 4.26 6.32
C LEU A 72 1.46 5.38 5.51
N THR A 73 2.09 5.08 4.37
CA THR A 73 2.77 6.09 3.54
C THR A 73 1.83 7.21 3.07
N GLU A 74 0.57 6.89 2.76
CA GLU A 74 -0.43 7.88 2.34
C GLU A 74 -0.72 8.91 3.44
N SER A 75 -0.90 8.42 4.68
CA SER A 75 -1.31 9.24 5.81
C SER A 75 -0.15 10.00 6.45
N LYS A 76 1.05 9.40 6.46
CA LYS A 76 2.23 9.93 7.15
C LYS A 76 3.17 10.66 6.22
N ARG A 77 3.08 10.42 4.92
CA ARG A 77 3.88 11.05 3.87
C ARG A 77 5.39 11.08 4.21
N PRO A 78 5.99 9.91 4.50
CA PRO A 78 7.42 9.81 4.74
C PRO A 78 8.19 10.28 3.49
N PRO A 79 9.51 10.52 3.57
CA PRO A 79 10.31 10.81 2.39
C PRO A 79 10.12 9.76 1.29
N PHE A 80 10.20 10.18 0.03
CA PHE A 80 9.96 9.30 -1.12
C PHE A 80 10.77 8.00 -1.08
N GLN A 81 12.05 8.09 -0.73
CA GLN A 81 12.92 6.90 -0.65
C GLN A 81 12.37 5.86 0.32
N THR A 82 11.85 6.27 1.48
CA THR A 82 11.23 5.37 2.45
C THR A 82 9.99 4.68 1.89
N CYS A 83 9.21 5.40 1.09
CA CYS A 83 8.04 4.85 0.41
C CYS A 83 8.43 3.82 -0.66
N ARG A 84 9.49 4.11 -1.43
CA ARG A 84 10.08 3.17 -2.40
C ARG A 84 10.63 1.91 -1.72
N ASP A 85 11.32 2.06 -0.59
CA ASP A 85 11.87 0.93 0.17
C ASP A 85 10.75 0.02 0.69
N ALA A 86 9.67 0.60 1.21
CA ALA A 86 8.49 -0.15 1.65
C ALA A 86 7.81 -0.90 0.49
N TRP A 87 7.67 -0.24 -0.67
CA TRP A 87 7.16 -0.87 -1.89
C TRP A 87 8.01 -2.06 -2.34
N ASN A 88 9.33 -1.87 -2.43
CA ASN A 88 10.25 -2.93 -2.84
C ASN A 88 10.21 -4.13 -1.89
N ALA A 89 10.15 -3.88 -0.58
CA ALA A 89 9.99 -4.94 0.41
C ALA A 89 8.70 -5.74 0.19
N ARG A 90 7.58 -5.06 -0.14
CA ARG A 90 6.30 -5.73 -0.44
C ARG A 90 6.35 -6.54 -1.73
N VAL A 91 6.96 -6.00 -2.79
CA VAL A 91 7.11 -6.71 -4.08
C VAL A 91 7.96 -7.97 -3.92
N LEU A 92 9.05 -7.91 -3.15
CA LEU A 92 9.89 -9.07 -2.86
C LEU A 92 9.14 -10.21 -2.16
N LEU A 93 8.14 -9.88 -1.33
CA LEU A 93 7.29 -10.86 -0.66
C LEU A 93 6.20 -11.44 -1.59
N GLY A 94 5.91 -10.78 -2.72
CA GLY A 94 4.89 -11.18 -3.69
C GLY A 94 3.46 -11.01 -3.20
N PHE A 95 2.50 -10.84 -4.10
CA PHE A 95 1.08 -10.66 -3.76
C PHE A 95 0.35 -12.00 -3.69
N THR A 96 -0.57 -12.15 -2.72
CA THR A 96 -1.40 -13.36 -2.57
C THR A 96 -2.56 -13.38 -3.55
N ASP A 97 -3.04 -12.20 -3.95
CA ASP A 97 -4.12 -12.01 -4.89
C ASP A 97 -4.02 -10.62 -5.55
N ILE A 98 -4.74 -10.50 -6.66
CA ILE A 98 -4.77 -9.30 -7.50
C ILE A 98 -5.46 -8.11 -6.81
N ASP A 99 -6.36 -8.34 -5.86
CA ASP A 99 -7.00 -7.24 -5.09
C ASP A 99 -5.96 -6.51 -4.23
N LEU A 100 -5.13 -7.27 -3.53
CA LEU A 100 -4.03 -6.74 -2.73
C LEU A 100 -2.98 -6.05 -3.60
N GLU A 101 -2.64 -6.62 -4.76
CA GLU A 101 -1.75 -5.97 -5.72
C GLU A 101 -2.29 -4.62 -6.18
N CYS A 102 -3.59 -4.54 -6.52
CA CYS A 102 -4.27 -3.30 -6.88
C CYS A 102 -4.18 -2.25 -5.77
N ARG A 103 -4.53 -2.63 -4.54
CA ARG A 103 -4.51 -1.70 -3.39
C ARG A 103 -3.10 -1.22 -3.08
N MET A 104 -2.11 -2.11 -3.04
CA MET A 104 -0.74 -1.74 -2.72
C MET A 104 -0.09 -0.89 -3.82
N THR A 105 -0.35 -1.22 -5.08
CA THR A 105 0.11 -0.42 -6.22
C THR A 105 -0.49 0.98 -6.18
N TRP A 106 -1.79 1.10 -5.85
CA TRP A 106 -2.44 2.40 -5.69
C TRP A 106 -1.76 3.25 -4.61
N TYR A 107 -1.48 2.70 -3.43
CA TYR A 107 -0.81 3.44 -2.36
C TYR A 107 0.58 3.94 -2.78
N TYR A 108 1.39 3.07 -3.40
CA TYR A 108 2.72 3.45 -3.86
C TYR A 108 2.67 4.49 -4.99
N ALA A 109 1.80 4.32 -5.97
CA ALA A 109 1.66 5.30 -7.05
C ALA A 109 1.10 6.64 -6.57
N ASN A 110 0.24 6.65 -5.55
CA ASN A 110 -0.26 7.88 -4.91
C ASN A 110 0.88 8.61 -4.16
N CYS A 111 1.77 7.85 -3.53
CA CYS A 111 2.99 8.39 -2.95
C CYS A 111 3.91 8.99 -4.04
N CYS A 112 4.11 8.30 -5.17
CA CYS A 112 4.82 8.85 -6.33
C CYS A 112 4.20 10.16 -6.83
N ALA A 113 2.86 10.24 -6.89
CA ALA A 113 2.16 11.46 -7.28
C ALA A 113 2.36 12.59 -6.27
N TYR A 114 2.32 12.30 -4.96
CA TYR A 114 2.57 13.29 -3.92
C TYR A 114 3.99 13.85 -3.98
N ASP A 115 4.97 12.98 -4.23
CA ASP A 115 6.38 13.31 -4.34
C ASP A 115 6.80 13.83 -5.73
N GLU A 116 5.87 13.98 -6.66
CA GLU A 116 6.12 14.46 -8.03
C GLU A 116 7.13 13.59 -8.80
N ASN A 117 7.07 12.27 -8.60
CA ASN A 117 7.88 11.24 -9.30
C ASN A 117 7.01 10.43 -10.29
N PRO A 118 6.52 11.02 -11.39
CA PRO A 118 5.49 10.41 -12.23
C PRO A 118 5.94 9.12 -12.94
N GLU A 119 7.22 9.04 -13.36
CA GLU A 119 7.70 7.86 -14.10
C GLU A 119 7.64 6.58 -13.27
N GLU A 120 7.96 6.65 -11.98
CA GLU A 120 7.91 5.48 -11.10
C GLU A 120 6.49 5.03 -10.80
N GLY A 121 5.58 5.97 -10.58
CA GLY A 121 4.17 5.65 -10.41
C GLY A 121 3.58 5.03 -11.68
N LEU A 122 3.93 5.54 -12.86
CA LEU A 122 3.46 5.00 -14.13
C LEU A 122 4.05 3.62 -14.44
N ALA A 123 5.31 3.38 -14.09
CA ALA A 123 5.99 2.10 -14.32
C ALA A 123 5.27 0.93 -13.62
N VAL A 124 4.70 1.15 -12.44
CA VAL A 124 3.94 0.11 -11.72
C VAL A 124 2.46 0.07 -12.13
N LEU A 125 1.85 1.22 -12.47
CA LEU A 125 0.42 1.28 -12.78
C LEU A 125 0.08 0.75 -14.17
N LEU A 126 0.89 1.08 -15.19
CA LEU A 126 0.53 0.77 -16.58
C LEU A 126 0.43 -0.74 -16.85
N PRO A 127 1.36 -1.59 -16.39
CA PRO A 127 1.23 -3.04 -16.55
C PRO A 127 -0.02 -3.58 -15.85
N LEU A 128 -0.27 -3.16 -14.61
CA LEU A 128 -1.41 -3.62 -13.81
C LEU A 128 -2.75 -3.21 -14.43
N ILE A 129 -2.86 -1.97 -14.92
CA ILE A 129 -4.06 -1.52 -15.64
C ILE A 129 -4.30 -2.37 -16.90
N ALA A 130 -3.26 -2.68 -17.67
CA ALA A 130 -3.39 -3.51 -18.86
C ALA A 130 -3.85 -4.94 -18.52
N GLU A 131 -3.34 -5.51 -17.43
CA GLU A 131 -3.78 -6.82 -16.93
C GLU A 131 -5.24 -6.81 -16.49
N LEU A 132 -5.67 -5.81 -15.71
CA LEU A 132 -7.07 -5.67 -15.29
C LEU A 132 -8.02 -5.44 -16.46
N GLN A 133 -7.58 -4.71 -17.49
CA GLN A 133 -8.36 -4.52 -18.72
C GLN A 133 -8.59 -5.84 -19.45
N ARG A 134 -7.54 -6.66 -19.58
CA ARG A 134 -7.66 -8.00 -20.16
C ARG A 134 -8.60 -8.89 -19.34
N GLY A 135 -8.48 -8.87 -18.01
CA GLY A 135 -9.37 -9.62 -17.12
C GLY A 135 -10.83 -9.17 -17.22
N LEU A 136 -11.08 -7.86 -17.38
CA LEU A 136 -12.41 -7.31 -17.62
C LEU A 136 -13.00 -7.79 -18.96
N GLU A 137 -12.19 -7.80 -20.02
CA GLU A 137 -12.62 -8.29 -21.34
C GLU A 137 -12.98 -9.78 -21.29
N GLU A 138 -12.17 -10.60 -20.60
CA GLU A 138 -12.45 -12.02 -20.39
C GLU A 138 -13.72 -12.25 -19.56
N ALA A 139 -13.91 -11.50 -18.47
CA ALA A 139 -15.11 -11.58 -17.65
C ALA A 139 -16.37 -11.23 -18.46
N ARG A 140 -16.30 -10.19 -19.31
CA ARG A 140 -17.39 -9.84 -20.23
C ARG A 140 -17.68 -10.94 -21.24
N ALA A 141 -16.65 -11.55 -21.81
CA ALA A 141 -16.79 -12.64 -22.78
C ALA A 141 -17.43 -13.90 -22.15
N THR A 142 -17.12 -14.17 -20.89
CA THR A 142 -17.65 -15.34 -20.15
C THR A 142 -18.94 -15.06 -19.37
N GLN A 143 -19.50 -13.84 -19.47
CA GLN A 143 -20.67 -13.39 -18.69
C GLN A 143 -20.48 -13.52 -17.17
N SER A 144 -19.23 -13.41 -16.72
CA SER A 144 -18.86 -13.40 -15.29
C SER A 144 -18.99 -11.98 -14.72
N SER A 145 -18.90 -11.85 -13.38
CA SER A 145 -18.93 -10.53 -12.73
C SER A 145 -17.76 -9.65 -13.18
N THR A 146 -18.07 -8.39 -13.52
CA THR A 146 -17.11 -7.37 -13.93
C THR A 146 -16.78 -6.38 -12.82
N GLU A 147 -17.54 -6.40 -11.72
CA GLU A 147 -17.53 -5.39 -10.66
C GLU A 147 -16.12 -5.21 -10.05
N PHE A 148 -15.42 -6.32 -9.82
CA PHE A 148 -14.05 -6.31 -9.31
C PHE A 148 -13.11 -5.46 -10.19
N TYR A 149 -13.11 -5.72 -11.50
CA TYR A 149 -12.23 -5.02 -12.43
C TYR A 149 -12.63 -3.56 -12.59
N GLU A 150 -13.93 -3.29 -12.67
CA GLU A 150 -14.45 -1.92 -12.86
C GLU A 150 -14.11 -1.03 -11.65
N TYR A 151 -14.27 -1.56 -10.44
CA TYR A 151 -13.91 -0.89 -9.19
C TYR A 151 -12.42 -0.47 -9.15
N HIS A 152 -11.51 -1.41 -9.41
CA HIS A 152 -10.07 -1.12 -9.36
C HIS A 152 -9.61 -0.25 -10.53
N LEU A 153 -10.11 -0.51 -11.75
CA LEU A 153 -9.74 0.26 -12.94
C LEU A 153 -10.13 1.74 -12.83
N GLU A 154 -11.26 2.07 -12.22
CA GLU A 154 -11.67 3.47 -12.02
C GLU A 154 -10.60 4.24 -11.22
N SER A 155 -10.23 3.71 -10.06
CA SER A 155 -9.29 4.35 -9.15
C SER A 155 -7.87 4.42 -9.73
N LEU A 156 -7.40 3.34 -10.36
CA LEU A 156 -6.06 3.27 -10.94
C LEU A 156 -5.92 4.15 -12.19
N ARG A 157 -6.95 4.25 -13.05
CA ARG A 157 -6.94 5.13 -14.22
C ARG A 157 -6.90 6.60 -13.83
N LYS A 158 -7.69 6.98 -12.81
CA LYS A 158 -7.66 8.34 -12.28
C LYS A 158 -6.24 8.72 -11.82
N LEU A 159 -5.59 7.84 -11.06
CA LEU A 159 -4.23 8.08 -10.59
C LEU A 159 -3.20 8.09 -11.73
N ARG A 160 -3.34 7.20 -12.72
CA ARG A 160 -2.53 7.23 -13.95
C ARG A 160 -2.67 8.57 -14.66
N ASP A 161 -3.88 9.08 -14.82
CA ASP A 161 -4.13 10.34 -15.52
C ASP A 161 -3.52 11.53 -14.77
N GLU A 162 -3.55 11.49 -13.44
CA GLU A 162 -2.84 12.45 -12.59
C GLU A 162 -1.32 12.41 -12.81
N LEU A 163 -0.70 11.23 -12.78
CA LEU A 163 0.73 11.08 -13.02
C LEU A 163 1.12 11.50 -14.46
N LEU A 164 0.27 11.20 -15.45
CA LEU A 164 0.48 11.65 -16.83
C LEU A 164 0.41 13.17 -16.95
N ALA A 165 -0.50 13.84 -16.22
CA ALA A 165 -0.58 15.30 -16.17
C ALA A 165 0.67 15.90 -15.52
N GLN A 166 1.11 15.35 -14.39
CA GLN A 166 2.36 15.75 -13.74
C GLN A 166 3.57 15.60 -14.65
N ARG A 167 3.65 14.50 -15.41
CA ARG A 167 4.72 14.28 -16.40
C ARG A 167 4.75 15.36 -17.49
N ARG A 168 3.59 15.92 -17.85
CA ARG A 168 3.48 17.05 -18.79
C ARG A 168 3.77 18.41 -18.13
N GLY A 169 4.04 18.45 -16.83
CA GLY A 169 4.22 19.67 -16.05
C GLY A 169 2.91 20.37 -15.68
N GLU A 170 1.76 19.70 -15.84
CA GLU A 170 0.46 20.28 -15.51
C GLU A 170 0.24 20.28 -14.00
N GLN A 171 -0.21 21.42 -13.47
CA GLN A 171 -0.70 21.48 -12.09
C GLN A 171 -2.13 20.96 -12.04
N ILE A 172 -2.39 20.02 -11.14
CA ILE A 172 -3.73 19.46 -10.95
C ILE A 172 -4.41 20.22 -9.81
N PRO A 173 -5.50 20.98 -10.09
CA PRO A 173 -6.19 21.74 -9.05
C PRO A 173 -6.65 20.87 -7.88
N GLY A 174 -6.43 21.34 -6.65
CA GLY A 174 -6.84 20.65 -5.43
C GLY A 174 -5.95 19.46 -5.03
N LYS A 175 -4.95 19.08 -5.83
CA LYS A 175 -3.98 18.05 -5.44
C LYS A 175 -2.86 18.63 -4.59
N ARG A 176 -2.60 17.99 -3.46
CA ARG A 176 -1.46 18.29 -2.60
C ARG A 176 -0.24 17.54 -3.13
N THR A 177 0.88 18.23 -3.23
CA THR A 177 2.21 17.65 -3.48
C THR A 177 3.14 18.02 -2.33
N ARG A 178 4.28 17.34 -2.21
CA ARG A 178 5.28 17.65 -1.18
C ARG A 178 5.74 19.10 -1.28
N ARG A 179 6.02 19.57 -2.50
CA ARG A 179 6.37 20.96 -2.79
C ARG A 179 5.34 21.97 -2.26
N ILE A 180 4.05 21.70 -2.46
CA ILE A 180 2.97 22.57 -1.95
C ILE A 180 2.93 22.55 -0.41
N ASP A 181 3.05 21.37 0.19
CA ASP A 181 3.00 21.19 1.64
C ASP A 181 4.22 21.82 2.35
N GLU A 182 5.40 21.75 1.75
CA GLU A 182 6.63 22.36 2.27
C GLU A 182 6.64 23.88 2.09
N ALA A 183 6.14 24.40 0.97
CA ALA A 183 5.97 25.83 0.76
C ALA A 183 5.07 26.46 1.85
N ARG A 184 3.96 25.79 2.21
CA ARG A 184 3.05 26.25 3.28
C ARG A 184 3.68 26.27 4.66
N ARG A 185 4.61 25.35 4.95
CA ARG A 185 5.35 25.33 6.23
C ARG A 185 6.40 26.43 6.33
N SER A 186 6.85 26.94 5.19
CA SER A 186 7.93 27.92 5.08
C SER A 186 7.44 29.36 5.04
N THR A 187 6.16 29.60 4.76
CA THR A 187 5.50 30.89 4.99
C THR A 187 5.14 31.01 6.48
N PRO A 188 5.76 31.94 7.24
CA PRO A 188 5.24 32.32 8.54
C PRO A 188 3.83 32.88 8.32
N GLU A 189 2.88 32.51 9.19
CA GLU A 189 1.66 33.31 9.34
C GLU A 189 2.13 34.73 9.71
N GLU A 190 1.89 35.70 8.82
CA GLU A 190 1.98 37.11 9.18
C GLU A 190 0.84 37.36 10.17
N ASP A 191 1.17 37.32 11.47
CA ASP A 191 0.38 37.88 12.56
C ASP A 191 0.34 39.43 12.47
#